data_AF-A0A0X8JNP0-F1
#
_entry.id   AF-A0A0X8JNP0-F1
#
_cell.length_a   1.000
_cell.length_b   1.000
_cell.length_c   1.000
_cell.angle_alpha   90.00
_cell.angle_beta   90.00
_cell.angle_gamma   90.00
#
_symmetry.space_group_name_H-M   'P 1'
#
loop_
_entity.id
_entity.type
_entity.pdbx_description
1 polymer ?
#
loop_
_entity_poly.entity_id
_entity_poly.type
_entity_poly.pdbx_seq_one_letter_code
_entity_poly.pdbx_strand_id
1 'polypeptide(L)'
;MPDASSINPGVRVTVPAWKELCRRCNELYAAPDSWWRTVLSDPEVIVRVDREAVSLRLRGNLLLRVELRGRGLHCRVPSEYLLRRHPGSLSVLCEETSPAPPCVSSLNGLGADYALVRRRACGVTDRRRAVQDRLFLRHGVFLTVDAPLPPGNADLLAVHPGGYGVVFLLQRYADADLRLAGPGGVAHCLARWRAWLRGDTAKTHVTELADRLRSLHGPLRRRFEHFPEVGRMFPRPRLLLVDFDHAQRLGSLDTLCGTLMRLDPELERNDILASGDPGNISIKTLFSGLEADPVENSGQEYQGG
;
A
#
# COMPACT_ATOMS: atom_id res chain seq x y z
N MET A 1 40.41 -43.30 -16.71
CA MET A 1 39.85 -42.90 -15.41
C MET A 1 39.70 -41.39 -15.41
N PRO A 2 38.48 -40.84 -15.43
CA PRO A 2 38.27 -39.40 -15.34
C PRO A 2 38.14 -38.96 -13.87
N ASP A 3 38.71 -37.78 -13.60
CA ASP A 3 38.79 -37.15 -12.30
C ASP A 3 37.42 -36.86 -11.67
N ALA A 4 37.39 -37.10 -10.37
CA ALA A 4 36.29 -36.79 -9.49
C ALA A 4 36.24 -35.29 -9.17
N SER A 5 35.02 -34.75 -9.21
CA SER A 5 34.51 -33.72 -8.29
C SER A 5 35.23 -32.37 -8.22
N SER A 6 34.79 -31.43 -9.06
CA SER A 6 34.81 -30.00 -8.74
C SER A 6 33.41 -29.54 -8.29
N ILE A 7 33.03 -29.86 -7.05
CA ILE A 7 31.86 -29.24 -6.41
C ILE A 7 32.32 -27.87 -5.90
N ASN A 8 31.86 -26.80 -6.57
CA ASN A 8 32.09 -25.42 -6.15
C ASN A 8 31.54 -25.18 -4.73
N PRO A 9 32.37 -24.86 -3.73
CA PRO A 9 31.90 -24.51 -2.41
C PRO A 9 31.57 -23.02 -2.36
N GLY A 10 30.31 -22.69 -2.07
CA GLY A 10 30.03 -21.45 -1.33
C GLY A 10 29.43 -20.27 -2.08
N VAL A 11 28.51 -20.48 -3.02
CA VAL A 11 27.45 -19.47 -3.22
C VAL A 11 26.51 -19.57 -2.00
N ARG A 12 26.86 -18.89 -0.90
CA ARG A 12 25.90 -18.68 0.19
C ARG A 12 24.76 -17.84 -0.38
N VAL A 13 23.66 -18.50 -0.72
CA VAL A 13 22.42 -17.83 -1.09
C VAL A 13 21.99 -16.99 0.11
N THR A 14 22.27 -15.69 0.06
CA THR A 14 21.81 -14.74 1.07
C THR A 14 20.31 -14.64 0.94
N VAL A 15 19.59 -15.16 1.94
CA VAL A 15 18.14 -14.99 2.04
C VAL A 15 17.84 -13.48 2.01
N PRO A 16 16.95 -13.00 1.13
CA PRO A 16 16.56 -11.59 1.10
C PRO A 16 16.14 -11.10 2.49
N ALA A 17 16.60 -9.93 2.92
CA ALA A 17 16.38 -9.41 4.27
C ALA A 17 14.88 -9.35 4.66
N TRP A 18 14.02 -9.02 3.70
CA TRP A 18 12.57 -9.01 3.91
C TRP A 18 11.99 -10.39 4.26
N LYS A 19 12.57 -11.50 3.77
CA LYS A 19 12.09 -12.86 4.09
C LYS A 19 12.34 -13.17 5.57
N GLU A 20 13.54 -12.83 6.06
CA GLU A 20 13.86 -12.98 7.48
C GLU A 20 12.97 -12.07 8.34
N LEU A 21 12.73 -10.84 7.90
CA LEU A 21 11.84 -9.91 8.61
C LEU A 21 10.41 -10.48 8.70
N CYS A 22 9.83 -10.94 7.59
CA CYS A 22 8.52 -11.58 7.59
C CYS A 22 8.51 -12.83 8.48
N ARG A 23 9.55 -13.67 8.42
CA ARG A 23 9.68 -14.86 9.27
C ARG A 23 9.61 -14.51 10.76
N ARG A 24 10.37 -13.50 11.19
CA ARG A 24 10.37 -13.01 12.59
C ARG A 24 9.03 -12.41 13.01
N CYS A 25 8.40 -11.62 12.14
CA CYS A 25 7.06 -11.10 12.39
C CYS A 25 6.03 -12.24 12.50
N ASN A 26 6.16 -13.30 11.70
CA ASN A 26 5.28 -14.46 11.77
C ASN A 26 5.48 -15.26 13.07
N GLU A 27 6.72 -15.40 13.55
CA GLU A 27 7.01 -15.98 14.88
C GLU A 27 6.28 -15.22 15.99
N LEU A 28 6.35 -13.88 15.97
CA LEU A 28 5.61 -13.06 16.92
C LEU A 28 4.10 -13.25 16.77
N TYR A 29 3.57 -13.27 15.55
CA TYR A 29 2.13 -13.42 15.33
C TYR A 29 1.57 -14.75 15.86
N ALA A 30 2.38 -15.81 15.81
CA ALA A 30 2.01 -17.12 16.34
C ALA A 30 1.82 -17.12 17.86
N ALA A 31 2.57 -16.28 18.59
CA ALA A 31 2.40 -16.12 20.04
C ALA A 31 1.09 -15.37 20.36
N PRO A 32 0.15 -15.96 21.14
CA PRO A 32 -1.17 -15.39 21.40
C PRO A 32 -1.15 -13.99 22.04
N ASP A 33 -0.19 -13.76 22.95
CA ASP A 33 -0.11 -12.51 23.73
C ASP A 33 0.91 -11.52 23.15
N SER A 34 1.34 -11.70 21.91
CA SER A 34 2.31 -10.78 21.31
C SER A 34 1.67 -9.45 20.94
N TRP A 35 2.39 -8.37 21.22
CA TRP A 35 2.02 -7.02 20.77
C TRP A 35 1.79 -6.95 19.26
N TRP A 36 2.57 -7.71 18.49
CA TRP A 36 2.47 -7.76 17.03
C TRP A 36 1.14 -8.34 16.59
N ARG A 37 0.68 -9.42 17.24
CA ARG A 37 -0.63 -10.02 16.99
C ARG A 37 -1.75 -9.04 17.35
N THR A 38 -1.65 -8.35 18.49
CA THR A 38 -2.63 -7.34 18.90
C THR A 38 -2.79 -6.25 17.85
N VAL A 39 -1.68 -5.68 17.36
CA VAL A 39 -1.72 -4.61 16.34
C VAL A 39 -2.23 -5.14 14.99
N LEU A 40 -1.70 -6.26 14.50
CA LEU A 40 -2.09 -6.83 13.20
C LEU A 40 -3.53 -7.36 13.15
N SER A 41 -4.15 -7.60 14.31
CA SER A 41 -5.55 -8.04 14.37
C SER A 41 -6.54 -6.88 14.26
N ASP A 42 -6.07 -5.63 14.25
CA ASP A 42 -6.91 -4.46 13.99
C ASP A 42 -7.34 -4.41 12.51
N PRO A 43 -8.66 -4.44 12.20
CA PRO A 43 -9.14 -4.48 10.83
C PRO A 43 -8.90 -3.17 10.06
N GLU A 44 -8.59 -2.06 10.73
CA GLU A 44 -8.26 -0.79 10.07
C GLU A 44 -6.76 -0.64 9.78
N VAL A 45 -5.91 -1.54 10.27
CA VAL A 45 -4.47 -1.50 10.03
C VAL A 45 -4.15 -2.01 8.63
N ILE A 46 -3.40 -1.20 7.88
CA ILE A 46 -2.89 -1.56 6.56
C ILE A 46 -1.40 -1.83 6.68
N VAL A 47 -0.99 -2.99 6.16
CA VAL A 47 0.40 -3.42 6.17
C VAL A 47 1.02 -3.21 4.80
N ARG A 48 2.25 -2.70 4.80
CA ARG A 48 3.14 -2.70 3.63
C ARG A 48 4.43 -3.41 3.99
N VAL A 49 4.90 -4.29 3.11
CA VAL A 49 6.16 -5.02 3.27
C VAL A 49 7.17 -4.52 2.23
N ASP A 50 8.13 -3.72 2.70
CA ASP A 50 9.24 -3.21 1.91
C ASP A 50 10.44 -4.16 1.99
N ARG A 51 11.53 -3.83 1.27
CA ARG A 51 12.75 -4.66 1.29
C ARG A 51 13.45 -4.72 2.65
N GLU A 52 13.29 -3.66 3.46
CA GLU A 52 14.01 -3.46 4.71
C GLU A 52 13.10 -3.34 5.93
N ALA A 53 11.81 -3.14 5.72
CA ALA A 53 10.87 -2.83 6.79
C ALA A 53 9.45 -3.30 6.50
N VAL A 54 8.69 -3.53 7.57
CA VAL A 54 7.23 -3.66 7.53
C VAL A 54 6.65 -2.39 8.14
N SER A 55 5.85 -1.67 7.36
CA SER A 55 5.17 -0.45 7.82
C SER A 55 3.69 -0.74 8.05
N LEU A 56 3.17 -0.25 9.16
CA LEU A 56 1.75 -0.29 9.49
C LEU A 56 1.18 1.12 9.39
N ARG A 57 0.08 1.28 8.68
CA ARG A 57 -0.65 2.52 8.53
C ARG A 57 -2.05 2.40 9.13
N LEU A 58 -2.51 3.48 9.73
CA LEU A 58 -3.87 3.59 10.26
C LEU A 58 -4.43 4.96 9.89
N ARG A 59 -5.50 4.97 9.08
CA ARG A 59 -6.23 6.18 8.64
C ARG A 59 -5.29 7.27 8.07
N GLY A 60 -4.33 6.88 7.26
CA GLY A 60 -3.39 7.74 6.57
C GLY A 60 -2.07 7.96 7.33
N ASN A 61 -1.96 7.54 8.58
CA ASN A 61 -0.80 7.81 9.42
C ASN A 61 0.06 6.58 9.63
N LEU A 62 1.38 6.76 9.55
CA LEU A 62 2.32 5.72 9.93
C LEU A 62 2.11 5.40 11.41
N LEU A 63 1.52 4.25 11.70
CA LEU A 63 1.31 3.77 13.06
C LEU A 63 2.64 3.30 13.64
N LEU A 64 3.34 2.42 12.92
CA LEU A 64 4.65 1.93 13.31
C LEU A 64 5.43 1.38 12.11
N ARG A 65 6.74 1.28 12.26
CA ARG A 65 7.66 0.64 11.31
C ARG A 65 8.52 -0.38 12.03
N VAL A 66 8.52 -1.62 11.53
CA VAL A 66 9.35 -2.71 12.04
C VAL A 66 10.50 -2.96 11.07
N GLU A 67 11.71 -3.04 11.57
CA GLU A 67 12.91 -3.34 10.79
C GLU A 67 13.79 -4.35 11.53
N LEU A 68 14.66 -5.05 10.80
CA LEU A 68 15.70 -5.88 11.42
C LEU A 68 16.92 -5.01 11.74
N ARG A 69 17.42 -5.09 12.97
CA ARG A 69 18.78 -4.64 13.29
C ARG A 69 19.52 -5.72 14.05
N GLY A 70 20.65 -6.14 13.49
CA GLY A 70 21.39 -7.29 14.01
C GLY A 70 20.50 -8.54 14.06
N ARG A 71 20.28 -9.08 15.26
CA ARG A 71 19.47 -10.29 15.49
C ARG A 71 18.02 -10.00 15.91
N GLY A 72 17.66 -8.73 16.14
CA GLY A 72 16.38 -8.34 16.73
C GLY A 72 15.47 -7.55 15.80
N LEU A 73 14.17 -7.58 16.11
CA LEU A 73 13.18 -6.68 15.54
C LEU A 73 13.21 -5.35 16.29
N HIS A 74 13.29 -4.26 15.54
CA HIS A 74 13.19 -2.91 16.06
C HIS A 74 11.90 -2.29 15.59
N CYS A 75 11.08 -1.82 16.53
CA CYS A 75 9.85 -1.11 16.23
C CYS A 75 10.07 0.38 16.46
N ARG A 76 9.70 1.18 15.45
CA ARG A 76 9.69 2.64 15.49
C ARG A 76 8.25 3.10 15.48
N VAL A 77 7.86 3.88 16.49
CA VAL A 77 6.53 4.47 16.64
C VAL A 77 6.71 5.98 16.80
N PRO A 78 5.89 6.83 16.16
CA PRO A 78 5.89 8.27 16.44
C PRO A 78 5.71 8.52 17.95
N SER A 79 6.58 9.34 18.53
CA SER A 79 6.69 9.49 19.99
C SER A 79 5.43 10.06 20.62
N GLU A 80 4.71 10.91 19.90
CA GLU A 80 3.44 11.51 20.29
C GLU A 80 2.34 10.45 20.54
N TYR A 81 2.44 9.27 19.93
CA TYR A 81 1.48 8.17 20.12
C TYR A 81 1.74 7.38 21.41
N LEU A 82 2.97 7.42 21.95
CA LEU A 82 3.37 6.62 23.12
C LEU A 82 3.13 7.33 24.45
N LEU A 83 2.94 8.65 24.44
CA LEU A 83 2.61 9.41 25.65
C LEU A 83 1.25 8.93 26.20
N ARG A 84 1.06 8.85 27.52
CA ARG A 84 -0.28 8.57 28.10
C ARG A 84 -1.14 9.83 28.28
N ARG A 85 -0.55 11.03 28.19
CA ARG A 85 -1.25 12.33 28.27
C ARG A 85 -1.64 12.88 26.89
N HIS A 86 -2.86 13.39 26.73
CA HIS A 86 -3.37 13.88 25.45
C HIS A 86 -2.57 15.11 24.98
N PRO A 87 -2.28 15.29 23.67
CA PRO A 87 -1.78 16.56 23.16
C PRO A 87 -2.74 17.69 23.56
N GLY A 88 -2.28 18.66 24.37
CA GLY A 88 -3.13 19.74 24.89
C GLY A 88 -3.71 19.54 26.30
N SER A 89 -3.41 18.43 26.98
CA SER A 89 -3.68 18.35 28.42
C SER A 89 -2.80 19.36 29.17
N LEU A 90 -3.43 20.32 29.86
CA LEU A 90 -2.73 21.26 30.73
C LEU A 90 -1.96 20.48 31.79
N SER A 91 -0.65 20.70 31.86
CA SER A 91 0.18 20.19 32.94
C SER A 91 0.32 21.30 33.98
N VAL A 92 -0.03 21.03 35.23
CA VAL A 92 0.31 21.92 36.34
C VAL A 92 1.80 21.75 36.60
N LEU A 93 2.57 22.82 36.39
CA LEU A 93 3.98 22.86 36.75
C LEU A 93 4.07 23.19 38.24
N CYS A 94 4.71 22.33 39.02
CA CYS A 94 5.09 22.59 40.41
C CYS A 94 6.61 22.84 40.45
N GLU A 95 7.11 23.57 41.45
CA GLU A 95 8.55 23.86 41.61
C GLU A 95 9.39 22.59 41.80
N GLU A 96 8.79 21.50 42.28
CA GLU A 96 9.43 20.18 42.33
C GLU A 96 9.42 19.51 40.96
N THR A 97 10.56 18.90 40.58
CA THR A 97 10.77 18.18 39.32
C THR A 97 9.58 17.28 39.00
N SER A 98 8.70 17.75 38.12
CA SER A 98 7.55 16.99 37.70
C SER A 98 8.05 15.70 37.04
N PRO A 99 7.65 14.50 37.50
CA PRO A 99 8.11 13.27 36.90
C PRO A 99 7.73 13.26 35.41
N ALA A 100 8.63 12.72 34.57
CA ALA A 100 8.41 12.59 33.15
C ALA A 100 7.02 11.99 32.86
N PRO A 101 6.30 12.47 31.83
CA PRO A 101 4.94 12.02 31.57
C PRO A 101 4.92 10.50 31.38
N PRO A 102 3.94 9.79 31.96
CA PRO A 102 3.86 8.34 31.82
C PRO A 102 3.74 7.99 30.34
N CYS A 103 4.58 7.06 29.88
CA CYS A 103 4.80 6.74 28.47
C CYS A 103 4.88 5.22 28.28
N VAL A 104 4.47 4.73 27.12
CA VAL A 104 4.69 3.34 26.71
C VAL A 104 6.18 3.14 26.43
N SER A 105 6.87 2.39 27.29
CA SER A 105 8.34 2.22 27.25
C SER A 105 8.81 0.88 26.70
N SER A 106 7.91 -0.07 26.41
CA SER A 106 8.25 -1.41 25.90
C SER A 106 7.25 -1.89 24.85
N LEU A 107 7.67 -2.88 24.05
CA LEU A 107 6.80 -3.51 23.04
C LEU A 107 5.61 -4.24 23.70
N ASN A 108 5.80 -4.88 24.84
CA ASN A 108 4.70 -5.47 25.60
C ASN A 108 3.74 -4.39 26.11
N GLY A 109 4.27 -3.25 26.56
CA GLY A 109 3.47 -2.07 26.89
C GLY A 109 2.67 -1.54 25.70
N LEU A 110 3.24 -1.56 24.48
CA LEU A 110 2.53 -1.20 23.25
C LEU A 110 1.33 -2.12 22.99
N GLY A 111 1.47 -3.41 23.24
CA GLY A 111 0.36 -4.36 23.16
C GLY A 111 -0.74 -4.07 24.18
N ALA A 112 -0.36 -3.83 25.44
CA ALA A 112 -1.31 -3.55 26.52
C ALA A 112 -2.05 -2.21 26.35
N ASP A 113 -1.34 -1.17 25.86
CA ASP A 113 -1.87 0.18 25.68
C ASP A 113 -2.30 0.45 24.22
N TYR A 114 -2.48 -0.57 23.38
CA TYR A 114 -2.70 -0.40 21.94
C TYR A 114 -3.89 0.52 21.63
N ALA A 115 -4.99 0.42 22.37
CA ALA A 115 -6.19 1.25 22.16
C ALA A 115 -5.90 2.76 22.31
N LEU A 116 -4.98 3.12 23.21
CA LEU A 116 -4.53 4.51 23.39
C LEU A 116 -3.69 4.97 22.20
N VAL A 117 -2.70 4.17 21.80
CA VAL A 117 -1.81 4.45 20.66
C VAL A 117 -2.63 4.61 19.38
N ARG A 118 -3.55 3.68 19.13
CA ARG A 118 -4.50 3.69 18.01
C ARG A 118 -5.30 4.98 17.96
N ARG A 119 -5.89 5.41 19.09
CA ARG A 119 -6.68 6.63 19.17
C ARG A 119 -5.89 7.87 18.73
N ARG A 120 -4.62 7.94 19.11
CA ARG A 120 -3.73 9.06 18.77
C ARG A 120 -3.30 9.04 17.32
N ALA A 121 -2.94 7.87 16.81
CA ALA A 121 -2.62 7.69 15.40
C ALA A 121 -3.80 8.11 14.49
N CYS A 122 -5.03 8.03 14.97
CA CYS A 122 -6.22 8.51 14.25
C CYS A 122 -6.48 10.03 14.35
N GLY A 123 -5.76 10.77 15.21
CA GLY A 123 -6.11 12.17 15.56
C GLY A 123 -5.69 13.22 14.53
N VAL A 124 -4.56 13.02 13.85
CA VAL A 124 -4.11 13.83 12.71
C VAL A 124 -4.25 12.94 11.49
N THR A 125 -4.81 13.39 10.38
CA THR A 125 -5.02 12.53 9.20
C THR A 125 -4.44 13.20 7.97
N ASP A 126 -3.40 12.61 7.39
CA ASP A 126 -3.04 12.88 6.00
C ASP A 126 -4.22 12.43 5.13
N ARG A 127 -4.98 13.41 4.63
CA ARG A 127 -6.21 13.17 3.89
C ARG A 127 -5.97 12.35 2.62
N ARG A 128 -4.87 12.57 1.90
CA ARG A 128 -4.54 11.79 0.69
C ARG A 128 -4.35 10.32 1.04
N ARG A 129 -3.54 10.05 2.07
CA ARG A 129 -3.31 8.68 2.53
C ARG A 129 -4.55 8.04 3.15
N ALA A 130 -5.42 8.81 3.79
CA ALA A 130 -6.70 8.30 4.29
C ALA A 130 -7.65 7.88 3.17
N VAL A 131 -7.64 8.58 2.03
CA VAL A 131 -8.39 8.13 0.85
C VAL A 131 -7.84 6.81 0.32
N GLN A 132 -6.51 6.68 0.19
CA GLN A 132 -5.88 5.41 -0.20
C GLN A 132 -6.27 4.28 0.76
N ASP A 133 -6.22 4.52 2.08
CA ASP A 133 -6.58 3.55 3.10
C ASP A 133 -8.04 3.11 3.00
N ARG A 134 -8.95 4.07 2.84
CA ARG A 134 -10.37 3.80 2.67
C ARG A 134 -10.64 2.93 1.45
N LEU A 135 -9.99 3.23 0.31
CA LEU A 135 -10.11 2.44 -0.91
C LEU A 135 -9.54 1.03 -0.74
N PHE A 136 -8.38 0.91 -0.10
CA PHE A 136 -7.75 -0.38 0.19
C PHE A 136 -8.64 -1.26 1.07
N LEU A 137 -9.11 -0.72 2.20
CA LEU A 137 -9.94 -1.48 3.15
C LEU A 137 -11.28 -1.89 2.53
N ARG A 138 -11.89 -1.01 1.73
CA ARG A 138 -13.18 -1.26 1.10
C ARG A 138 -13.12 -2.32 0.00
N HIS A 139 -12.06 -2.34 -0.80
CA HIS A 139 -12.00 -3.19 -1.98
C HIS A 139 -10.91 -4.24 -1.84
N GLY A 140 -11.31 -5.52 -1.81
CA GLY A 140 -10.42 -6.68 -1.73
C GLY A 140 -9.52 -6.93 -2.95
N VAL A 141 -9.41 -5.98 -3.88
CA VAL A 141 -8.63 -6.10 -5.13
C VAL A 141 -7.28 -5.37 -5.06
N PHE A 142 -7.10 -4.49 -4.07
CA PHE A 142 -5.85 -3.77 -3.88
C PHE A 142 -4.81 -4.65 -3.21
N LEU A 143 -3.65 -4.76 -3.87
CA LEU A 143 -2.47 -5.44 -3.38
C LEU A 143 -1.78 -4.60 -2.29
N THR A 144 -1.56 -3.31 -2.55
CA THR A 144 -0.96 -2.39 -1.57
C THR A 144 -1.34 -0.94 -1.83
N VAL A 145 -1.09 -0.11 -0.83
CA VAL A 145 -1.01 1.35 -0.89
C VAL A 145 0.45 1.79 -0.94
N ASP A 146 0.72 3.00 -1.46
CA ASP A 146 2.06 3.61 -1.53
C ASP A 146 3.14 2.61 -1.99
N ALA A 147 2.90 1.93 -3.12
CA ALA A 147 3.75 0.87 -3.64
C ALA A 147 5.07 1.45 -4.13
N PRO A 148 6.23 1.10 -3.54
CA PRO A 148 7.52 1.61 -3.98
C PRO A 148 7.96 0.89 -5.26
N LEU A 149 7.78 1.55 -6.39
CA LEU A 149 8.12 1.04 -7.72
C LEU A 149 9.18 1.97 -8.37
N PRO A 150 9.86 1.54 -9.43
CA PRO A 150 10.95 2.32 -10.04
C PRO A 150 10.58 3.76 -10.46
N PRO A 151 9.39 4.04 -11.03
CA PRO A 151 9.00 5.43 -11.33
C PRO A 151 8.73 6.31 -10.11
N GLY A 152 8.63 5.69 -8.92
CA GLY A 152 8.22 6.32 -7.67
C GLY A 152 7.17 5.50 -6.93
N ASN A 153 6.52 6.12 -5.93
CA ASN A 153 5.45 5.47 -5.20
C ASN A 153 4.14 5.54 -6.01
N ALA A 154 3.56 4.39 -6.35
CA ALA A 154 2.18 4.35 -6.82
C ALA A 154 1.24 4.48 -5.62
N ASP A 155 0.21 5.32 -5.71
CA ASP A 155 -0.74 5.50 -4.61
C ASP A 155 -1.44 4.20 -4.25
N LEU A 156 -1.86 3.45 -5.27
CA LEU A 156 -2.57 2.19 -5.16
C LEU A 156 -2.12 1.24 -6.27
N LEU A 157 -1.96 -0.04 -5.93
CA LEU A 157 -1.73 -1.12 -6.88
C LEU A 157 -2.80 -2.18 -6.67
N ALA A 158 -3.55 -2.49 -7.72
CA ALA A 158 -4.59 -3.51 -7.69
C ALA A 158 -4.28 -4.68 -8.62
N VAL A 159 -4.91 -5.81 -8.36
CA VAL A 159 -4.93 -6.94 -9.27
C VAL A 159 -6.37 -7.16 -9.74
N HIS A 160 -6.58 -7.00 -11.05
CA HIS A 160 -7.84 -7.33 -11.70
C HIS A 160 -8.11 -8.84 -11.60
N PRO A 161 -9.36 -9.31 -11.46
CA PRO A 161 -9.69 -10.73 -11.45
C PRO A 161 -9.12 -11.53 -12.63
N GLY A 162 -8.96 -10.91 -13.80
CA GLY A 162 -8.30 -11.52 -14.96
C GLY A 162 -6.77 -11.60 -14.89
N GLY A 163 -6.15 -11.33 -13.74
CA GLY A 163 -4.69 -11.44 -13.54
C GLY A 163 -3.87 -10.22 -13.99
N TYR A 164 -4.48 -9.04 -14.08
CA TYR A 164 -3.80 -7.81 -14.52
C TYR A 164 -3.39 -6.97 -13.33
N GLY A 165 -2.12 -6.59 -13.25
CA GLY A 165 -1.67 -5.54 -12.34
C GLY A 165 -2.09 -4.17 -12.87
N VAL A 166 -2.80 -3.38 -12.07
CA VAL A 166 -3.26 -2.03 -12.43
C VAL A 166 -2.74 -1.02 -11.43
N VAL A 167 -1.96 -0.06 -11.91
CA VAL A 167 -1.46 1.06 -11.11
C VAL A 167 -2.47 2.19 -11.12
N PHE A 168 -2.80 2.72 -9.95
CA PHE A 168 -3.63 3.90 -9.79
C PHE A 168 -2.81 5.02 -9.16
N LEU A 169 -2.91 6.20 -9.75
CA LEU A 169 -2.38 7.46 -9.22
C LEU A 169 -3.55 8.30 -8.72
N LEU A 170 -3.50 8.72 -7.47
CA LEU A 170 -4.54 9.51 -6.84
C LEU A 170 -4.18 10.98 -6.95
N GLN A 171 -5.13 11.83 -7.33
CA GLN A 171 -5.01 13.28 -7.23
C GLN A 171 -6.27 13.84 -6.60
N ARG A 172 -6.06 14.73 -5.62
CA ARG A 172 -7.16 15.40 -4.93
C ARG A 172 -7.40 16.74 -5.59
N TYR A 173 -8.67 17.05 -5.79
CA TYR A 173 -9.07 18.30 -6.42
C TYR A 173 -8.97 19.48 -5.44
N ALA A 174 -9.42 19.27 -4.20
CA ALA A 174 -9.42 20.28 -3.14
C ALA A 174 -8.04 20.55 -2.52
N ASP A 175 -7.17 19.55 -2.47
CA ASP A 175 -5.81 19.74 -1.99
C ASP A 175 -4.92 20.12 -3.15
N ALA A 176 -3.97 21.01 -2.88
CA ALA A 176 -3.17 21.68 -3.88
C ALA A 176 -2.35 20.75 -4.81
N ASP A 177 -2.49 19.43 -4.78
CA ASP A 177 -1.89 18.47 -5.70
C ASP A 177 -2.04 18.90 -7.18
N LEU A 178 -3.27 19.20 -7.62
CA LEU A 178 -3.52 19.72 -8.97
C LEU A 178 -3.02 21.16 -9.17
N ARG A 179 -2.91 21.97 -8.11
CA ARG A 179 -2.38 23.35 -8.17
C ARG A 179 -0.85 23.39 -8.19
N LEU A 180 -0.20 22.48 -7.48
CA LEU A 180 1.25 22.40 -7.26
C LEU A 180 1.94 21.73 -8.45
N ALA A 181 1.39 20.61 -8.95
CA ALA A 181 1.91 19.95 -10.14
C ALA A 181 1.37 20.56 -11.45
N GLY A 182 0.15 21.12 -11.40
CA GLY A 182 -0.58 21.50 -12.60
C GLY A 182 -0.97 20.28 -13.47
N PRO A 183 -1.82 20.48 -14.48
CA PRO A 183 -2.13 19.43 -15.46
C PRO A 183 -0.88 18.89 -16.18
N GLY A 184 0.12 19.74 -16.43
CA GLY A 184 1.39 19.34 -17.06
C GLY A 184 2.20 18.37 -16.20
N GLY A 185 2.32 18.62 -14.90
CA GLY A 185 3.02 17.71 -13.99
C GLY A 185 2.31 16.36 -13.84
N VAL A 186 0.97 16.36 -13.84
CA VAL A 186 0.17 15.12 -13.83
C VAL A 186 0.37 14.33 -15.12
N ALA A 187 0.27 14.97 -16.29
CA ALA A 187 0.51 14.34 -17.58
C ALA A 187 1.93 13.76 -17.68
N HIS A 188 2.95 14.52 -17.24
CA HIS A 188 4.33 14.03 -17.19
C HIS A 188 4.48 12.80 -16.28
N CYS A 189 3.83 12.80 -15.11
CA CYS A 189 3.83 11.65 -14.21
C CYS A 189 3.18 10.42 -14.86
N LEU A 190 2.03 10.58 -15.52
CA LEU A 190 1.33 9.50 -16.23
C LEU A 190 2.19 8.90 -17.34
N ALA A 191 2.83 9.75 -18.15
CA ALA A 191 3.74 9.32 -19.22
C ALA A 191 4.93 8.52 -18.66
N ARG A 192 5.54 8.98 -17.56
CA ARG A 192 6.64 8.27 -16.89
C ARG A 192 6.22 6.87 -16.40
N TRP A 193 5.04 6.77 -15.80
CA TRP A 193 4.49 5.48 -15.36
C TRP A 193 4.17 4.56 -16.54
N ARG A 194 3.57 5.08 -17.61
CA ARG A 194 3.27 4.32 -18.83
C ARG A 194 4.53 3.72 -19.46
N ALA A 195 5.60 4.52 -19.58
CA ALA A 195 6.87 4.05 -20.11
C ALA A 195 7.41 2.85 -19.33
N TRP A 196 7.32 2.89 -18.00
CA TRP A 196 7.75 1.77 -17.16
C TRP A 196 6.82 0.56 -17.22
N LEU A 197 5.49 0.77 -17.22
CA LEU A 197 4.50 -0.31 -17.29
C LEU A 197 4.57 -1.13 -18.59
N ARG A 198 5.04 -0.51 -19.68
CA ARG A 198 5.32 -1.18 -20.96
C ARG A 198 6.65 -1.95 -20.98
N GLY A 199 7.52 -1.71 -20.01
CA GLY A 199 8.80 -2.39 -19.90
C GLY A 199 8.67 -3.79 -19.29
N ASP A 200 9.64 -4.65 -19.60
CA ASP A 200 9.62 -6.07 -19.20
C ASP A 200 9.76 -6.28 -17.69
N THR A 201 10.25 -5.29 -16.95
CA THR A 201 10.53 -5.41 -15.51
C THR A 201 9.33 -5.11 -14.62
N ALA A 202 8.26 -4.50 -15.15
CA ALA A 202 7.13 -4.05 -14.33
C ALA A 202 6.42 -5.22 -13.61
N LYS A 203 6.15 -6.29 -14.35
CA LYS A 203 5.58 -7.53 -13.80
C LYS A 203 6.47 -8.11 -12.70
N THR A 204 7.79 -8.16 -12.90
CA THR A 204 8.74 -8.71 -11.93
C THR A 204 8.70 -7.94 -10.61
N HIS A 205 8.70 -6.60 -10.66
CA HIS A 205 8.62 -5.77 -9.45
C HIS A 205 7.30 -5.93 -8.70
N VAL A 206 6.18 -6.01 -9.44
CA VAL A 206 4.86 -6.23 -8.85
C VAL A 206 4.74 -7.62 -8.24
N THR A 207 5.32 -8.65 -8.89
CA THR A 207 5.37 -10.02 -8.37
C THR A 207 6.21 -10.08 -7.10
N GLU A 208 7.41 -9.47 -7.07
CA GLU A 208 8.24 -9.37 -5.86
C GLU A 208 7.49 -8.68 -4.71
N LEU A 209 6.68 -7.67 -5.01
CA LEU A 209 5.84 -6.99 -4.01
C LEU A 209 4.70 -7.88 -3.50
N ALA A 210 4.03 -8.61 -4.40
CA ALA A 210 3.00 -9.57 -4.02
C ALA A 210 3.56 -10.69 -3.13
N ASP A 211 4.73 -11.21 -3.47
CA ASP A 211 5.41 -12.26 -2.71
C ASP A 211 5.78 -11.81 -1.31
N ARG A 212 6.27 -10.57 -1.18
CA ARG A 212 6.55 -9.93 0.12
C ARG A 212 5.31 -9.90 1.01
N LEU A 213 4.18 -9.47 0.46
CA LEU A 213 2.91 -9.36 1.20
C LEU A 213 2.35 -10.73 1.58
N ARG A 214 2.38 -11.70 0.65
CA ARG A 214 1.93 -13.09 0.89
C ARG A 214 2.77 -13.81 1.95
N SER A 215 4.03 -13.42 2.11
CA SER A 215 4.93 -14.02 3.09
C SER A 215 4.63 -13.60 4.53
N LEU A 216 3.82 -12.57 4.75
CA LEU A 216 3.41 -12.15 6.10
C LEU A 216 2.10 -12.85 6.49
N HIS A 217 2.09 -13.51 7.65
CA HIS A 217 0.93 -14.20 8.20
C HIS A 217 -0.05 -13.22 8.87
N GLY A 218 -1.31 -13.63 8.97
CA GLY A 218 -2.37 -12.88 9.65
C GLY A 218 -3.59 -12.63 8.76
N PRO A 219 -4.47 -11.68 9.12
CA PRO A 219 -5.69 -11.38 8.37
C PRO A 219 -5.41 -11.01 6.90
N LEU A 220 -4.28 -10.37 6.63
CA LEU A 220 -3.86 -10.02 5.27
C LEU A 220 -3.48 -11.21 4.41
N ARG A 221 -2.92 -12.28 4.98
CA ARG A 221 -2.59 -13.48 4.20
C ARG A 221 -3.84 -14.05 3.55
N ARG A 222 -4.94 -14.15 4.32
CA ARG A 222 -6.25 -14.60 3.81
C ARG A 222 -6.78 -13.68 2.71
N ARG A 223 -6.56 -12.37 2.85
CA ARG A 223 -6.91 -11.41 1.80
C ARG A 223 -6.17 -11.70 0.50
N PHE A 224 -4.89 -12.05 0.54
CA PHE A 224 -4.06 -12.29 -0.65
C PHE A 224 -4.07 -13.74 -1.15
N GLU A 225 -4.62 -14.68 -0.41
CA GLU A 225 -4.70 -16.10 -0.77
C GLU A 225 -5.52 -16.33 -2.04
N HIS A 226 -6.53 -15.50 -2.27
CA HIS A 226 -7.38 -15.55 -3.47
C HIS A 226 -6.98 -14.53 -4.54
N PHE A 227 -5.85 -13.81 -4.38
CA PHE A 227 -5.39 -12.91 -5.42
C PHE A 227 -4.83 -13.72 -6.57
N PRO A 228 -5.34 -13.53 -7.80
CA PRO A 228 -4.73 -14.18 -8.96
C PRO A 228 -3.28 -13.74 -9.09
N GLU A 229 -2.46 -14.59 -9.67
CA GLU A 229 -1.12 -14.19 -10.05
C GLU A 229 -1.19 -13.05 -11.07
N VAL A 230 -0.22 -12.12 -10.97
CA VAL A 230 -0.12 -11.02 -11.91
C VAL A 230 0.48 -11.56 -13.20
N GLY A 231 -0.38 -11.99 -14.11
CA GLY A 231 0.00 -12.53 -15.42
C GLY A 231 0.60 -11.45 -16.31
N ARG A 232 -0.01 -10.26 -16.33
CA ARG A 232 0.45 -9.09 -17.10
C ARG A 232 0.16 -7.77 -16.40
N MET A 233 0.89 -6.72 -16.77
CA MET A 233 0.60 -5.35 -16.32
C MET A 233 -0.33 -4.67 -17.32
N PHE A 234 -1.32 -3.93 -16.84
CA PHE A 234 -2.07 -3.02 -17.70
C PHE A 234 -1.12 -1.88 -18.14
N PRO A 235 -0.99 -1.59 -19.46
CA PRO A 235 0.11 -0.77 -19.97
C PRO A 235 -0.01 0.72 -19.62
N ARG A 236 -1.11 1.15 -18.99
CA ARG A 236 -1.39 2.54 -18.65
C ARG A 236 -1.74 2.67 -17.17
N PRO A 237 -1.22 3.68 -16.45
CA PRO A 237 -1.73 3.98 -15.12
C PRO A 237 -3.13 4.58 -15.21
N ARG A 238 -3.95 4.35 -14.19
CA ARG A 238 -5.26 5.00 -14.04
C ARG A 238 -5.16 6.19 -13.09
N LEU A 239 -5.78 7.30 -13.45
CA LEU A 239 -5.86 8.50 -12.64
C LEU A 239 -7.16 8.50 -11.84
N LEU A 240 -7.07 8.51 -10.51
CA LEU A 240 -8.20 8.72 -9.61
C LEU A 240 -8.26 10.20 -9.23
N LEU A 241 -9.30 10.91 -9.68
CA LEU A 241 -9.60 12.28 -9.27
C LEU A 241 -10.67 12.24 -8.17
N VAL A 242 -10.36 12.79 -7.01
CA VAL A 242 -11.28 12.77 -5.86
C VAL A 242 -11.38 14.11 -5.15
N ASP A 243 -12.27 14.20 -4.15
CA ASP A 243 -12.46 15.37 -3.30
C ASP A 243 -12.79 16.64 -4.08
N PHE A 244 -13.75 16.52 -5.01
CA PHE A 244 -14.37 17.66 -5.67
C PHE A 244 -15.85 17.78 -5.34
N ASP A 245 -16.34 19.01 -5.28
CA ASP A 245 -17.75 19.31 -5.03
C ASP A 245 -18.60 19.30 -6.32
N HIS A 246 -19.90 19.55 -6.16
CA HIS A 246 -20.84 19.57 -7.28
C HIS A 246 -20.54 20.69 -8.29
N ALA A 247 -20.12 21.87 -7.83
CA ALA A 247 -19.82 23.00 -8.70
C ALA A 247 -18.57 22.72 -9.56
N GLN A 248 -17.52 22.16 -8.94
CA GLN A 248 -16.30 21.74 -9.61
C GLN A 248 -16.56 20.63 -10.63
N ARG A 249 -17.45 19.69 -10.30
CA ARG A 249 -17.89 18.63 -11.22
C ARG A 249 -18.52 19.19 -12.49
N LEU A 250 -19.43 20.18 -12.36
CA LEU A 250 -20.17 20.74 -13.49
C LEU A 250 -19.32 21.71 -14.35
N GLY A 251 -18.40 22.45 -13.73
CA GLY A 251 -17.73 23.57 -14.40
C GLY A 251 -16.27 23.36 -14.80
N SER A 252 -15.54 22.46 -14.14
CA SER A 252 -14.07 22.47 -14.24
C SER A 252 -13.44 21.09 -14.45
N LEU A 253 -14.12 20.03 -14.00
CA LEU A 253 -13.62 18.66 -14.13
C LEU A 253 -13.46 18.23 -15.59
N ASP A 254 -14.45 18.52 -16.44
CA ASP A 254 -14.37 18.16 -17.86
C ASP A 254 -13.29 18.97 -18.59
N THR A 255 -13.13 20.25 -18.25
CA THR A 255 -12.03 21.08 -18.77
C THR A 255 -10.66 20.54 -18.34
N LEU A 256 -10.52 20.12 -17.07
CA LEU A 256 -9.30 19.50 -16.57
C LEU A 256 -9.00 18.21 -17.32
N CYS A 257 -9.98 17.32 -17.47
CA CYS A 257 -9.82 16.06 -18.18
C CYS A 257 -9.46 16.27 -19.65
N GLY A 258 -10.15 17.20 -20.34
CA GLY A 258 -9.82 17.57 -21.71
C GLY A 258 -8.43 18.19 -21.85
N THR A 259 -7.96 18.93 -20.83
CA THR A 259 -6.59 19.45 -20.78
C THR A 259 -5.58 18.33 -20.62
N LEU A 260 -5.81 17.39 -19.70
CA LEU A 260 -4.93 16.24 -19.48
C LEU A 260 -4.83 15.37 -20.74
N MET A 261 -5.94 15.06 -21.39
CA MET A 261 -5.96 14.28 -22.63
C MET A 261 -5.28 15.01 -23.81
N ARG A 262 -5.25 16.34 -23.79
CA ARG A 262 -4.50 17.13 -24.79
C ARG A 262 -3.00 17.12 -24.52
N LEU A 263 -2.61 17.15 -23.25
CA LEU A 263 -1.21 17.10 -22.83
C LEU A 263 -0.62 15.69 -22.93
N ASP A 264 -1.48 14.67 -22.86
CA ASP A 264 -1.12 13.26 -22.94
C ASP A 264 -2.05 12.54 -23.94
N PRO A 265 -1.68 12.48 -25.24
CA PRO A 265 -2.53 11.95 -26.30
C PRO A 265 -2.88 10.46 -26.15
N GLU A 266 -2.15 9.70 -25.33
CA GLU A 266 -2.43 8.29 -25.09
C GLU A 266 -3.29 8.04 -23.83
N LEU A 267 -3.64 9.11 -23.11
CA LEU A 267 -4.56 9.07 -21.99
C LEU A 267 -6.00 8.99 -22.50
N GLU A 268 -6.69 7.88 -22.23
CA GLU A 268 -8.09 7.74 -22.59
C GLU A 268 -9.02 8.24 -21.49
N ARG A 269 -10.26 8.58 -21.85
CA ARG A 269 -11.28 8.95 -20.87
C ARG A 269 -11.51 7.87 -19.81
N ASN A 270 -11.41 6.59 -20.20
CA ASN A 270 -11.58 5.45 -19.30
C ASN A 270 -10.40 5.26 -18.32
N ASP A 271 -9.27 5.92 -18.56
CA ASP A 271 -8.13 5.92 -17.64
C ASP A 271 -8.29 6.98 -16.53
N ILE A 272 -9.22 7.94 -16.69
CA ILE A 272 -9.51 8.98 -15.70
C ILE A 272 -10.81 8.63 -14.97
N LEU A 273 -10.70 8.25 -13.70
CA LEU A 273 -11.84 7.93 -12.85
C LEU A 273 -12.05 9.08 -11.86
N ALA A 274 -13.18 9.77 -11.96
CA ALA A 274 -13.49 10.91 -11.11
C ALA A 274 -14.66 10.63 -10.17
N SER A 275 -14.47 10.83 -8.87
CA SER A 275 -15.53 10.72 -7.86
C SER A 275 -15.35 11.74 -6.74
N GLY A 276 -16.34 12.61 -6.52
CA GLY A 276 -16.28 13.65 -5.49
C GLY A 276 -16.08 13.10 -4.08
N ASP A 277 -16.71 11.96 -3.76
CA ASP A 277 -16.40 11.16 -2.57
C ASP A 277 -15.68 9.87 -3.01
N PRO A 278 -14.46 9.57 -2.54
CA PRO A 278 -13.79 8.30 -2.81
C PRO A 278 -14.60 7.09 -2.32
N GLY A 279 -15.48 7.28 -1.34
CA GLY A 279 -16.47 6.32 -0.88
C GLY A 279 -17.54 5.92 -1.89
N ASN A 280 -17.59 6.54 -3.06
CA ASN A 280 -18.51 6.15 -4.14
C ASN A 280 -17.81 5.37 -5.27
N ILE A 281 -16.49 5.20 -5.20
CA ILE A 281 -15.75 4.42 -6.19
C ILE A 281 -16.10 2.93 -6.02
N SER A 282 -16.63 2.31 -7.07
CA SER A 282 -16.98 0.88 -7.08
C SER A 282 -15.87 0.04 -7.75
N ILE A 283 -15.84 -1.26 -7.48
CA ILE A 283 -14.90 -2.19 -8.19
C ILE A 283 -15.14 -2.15 -9.71
N LYS A 284 -16.41 -2.09 -10.14
CA LYS A 284 -16.77 -1.96 -11.56
C LYS A 284 -16.18 -0.69 -12.17
N THR A 285 -16.17 0.41 -11.43
CA THR A 285 -15.58 1.68 -11.87
C THR A 285 -14.05 1.59 -11.95
N LEU A 286 -13.40 0.96 -10.97
CA LEU A 286 -11.93 0.82 -10.97
C LEU A 286 -11.41 0.12 -12.22
N PHE A 287 -12.14 -0.87 -12.73
CA PHE A 287 -11.74 -1.71 -13.85
C PHE A 287 -12.59 -1.53 -15.11
N SER A 288 -13.36 -0.45 -15.21
CA SER A 288 -14.18 -0.18 -16.40
C SER A 288 -13.31 -0.06 -17.65
N GLY A 289 -13.65 -0.76 -18.73
CA GLY A 289 -12.86 -0.80 -19.96
C GLY A 289 -11.60 -1.67 -19.88
N LEU A 290 -11.41 -2.43 -18.79
CA LEU A 290 -10.49 -3.56 -18.72
C LEU A 290 -11.29 -4.84 -18.97
N GLU A 291 -11.84 -4.99 -20.17
CA GLU A 291 -12.42 -6.29 -20.51
C GLU A 291 -11.27 -7.29 -20.60
N ALA A 292 -11.46 -8.45 -19.96
CA ALA A 292 -10.54 -9.55 -20.16
C ALA A 292 -10.62 -9.92 -21.64
N ASP A 293 -9.49 -9.90 -22.35
CA ASP A 293 -9.39 -10.74 -23.55
C ASP A 293 -9.91 -12.11 -23.13
N PRO A 294 -10.90 -12.69 -23.84
CA PRO A 294 -11.36 -14.03 -23.53
C PRO A 294 -10.11 -14.90 -23.51
N VAL A 295 -9.84 -15.52 -22.37
CA VAL A 295 -8.81 -16.55 -22.28
C VAL A 295 -9.15 -17.51 -23.40
N GLU A 296 -8.28 -17.62 -24.40
CA GLU A 296 -8.35 -18.69 -25.37
C GLU A 296 -8.29 -19.99 -24.55
N ASN A 297 -9.47 -20.54 -24.27
CA ASN A 297 -9.62 -21.92 -23.86
C ASN A 297 -9.10 -22.73 -25.05
N SER A 298 -7.78 -22.93 -25.06
CA SER A 298 -7.16 -24.01 -25.81
C SER A 298 -7.84 -25.27 -25.31
N GLY A 299 -8.68 -25.83 -26.18
CA GLY A 299 -9.53 -26.95 -25.87
C GLY A 299 -8.75 -28.09 -25.26
N GLN A 300 -9.10 -28.44 -24.04
CA GLN A 300 -9.10 -29.84 -23.66
C GLN A 300 -10.55 -30.25 -23.55
N GLU A 301 -11.04 -30.79 -24.66
CA GLU A 301 -12.12 -31.76 -24.66
C GLU A 301 -11.79 -32.82 -23.60
N TYR A 302 -12.53 -32.81 -22.50
CA TYR A 302 -12.68 -34.01 -21.69
C TYR A 302 -13.59 -34.95 -22.48
N GLN A 303 -12.99 -35.78 -23.33
CA GLN A 303 -13.58 -37.03 -23.77
C GLN A 303 -13.22 -38.14 -22.78
N GLY A 304 -14.26 -38.82 -22.26
CA GLY A 304 -14.25 -40.27 -22.05
C GLY A 304 -13.61 -40.81 -20.77
N GLY A 305 -14.45 -41.47 -19.95
CA GLY A 305 -14.05 -42.35 -18.85
C GLY A 305 -15.09 -42.45 -17.76
#